data_AF-X5S8S8-F1
#
_entry.id   AF-X5S8S8-F1
#
_cell.length_a   1.000
_cell.length_b   1.000
_cell.length_c   1.000
_cell.angle_alpha   90.00
_cell.angle_beta   90.00
_cell.angle_gamma   90.00
#
_symmetry.space_group_name_H-M   'P 1'
#
loop_
_entity.id
_entity.type
_entity.pdbx_description
1 polymer ?
#
loop_
_entity_poly.entity_id
_entity_poly.type
_entity_poly.pdbx_seq_one_letter_code
_entity_poly.pdbx_strand_id
1 'polypeptide(L)'
;MMIRKNAKTAVAADRPLTEREAVALTGRIRKAVDSAWALLLEAQEREAWKALKYASWEAYVRAEFSLSRSRSYQLLDQGRVIAAIAEATGDLSTSVDISEAVARDIKADLPSVTADIKTRVQQGEAPHKAATDVIAEKRAAKEKAKAEHDRQREQSRAALPDAVKQHAAVREAAITKAKAGGTEADDVRTELVEQVLGLEDDNAKLKAENGKFADMWVQYQKGGFEAVIAGKDEEIRTLNSRLIQESADKAGWMKRAKTWQKRAIDLGWSSDIIIPLDHQSSDEVIRLD
;
A
#
# COMPACT_ATOMS: atom_id res chain seq x y z
N MET A 1 -62.16 19.66 17.10
CA MET A 1 -61.97 18.93 15.84
C MET A 1 -60.47 18.77 15.61
N MET A 2 -59.90 17.58 15.85
CA MET A 2 -58.57 17.17 15.37
C MET A 2 -58.40 15.67 15.69
N ILE A 3 -58.86 14.83 14.75
CA ILE A 3 -58.71 13.37 14.81
C ILE A 3 -57.26 13.05 14.45
N ARG A 4 -56.51 12.50 15.42
CA ARG A 4 -55.13 12.03 15.23
C ARG A 4 -55.12 10.81 14.31
N LYS A 5 -54.59 10.98 13.09
CA LYS A 5 -54.36 9.93 12.07
C LYS A 5 -53.17 9.00 12.39
N ASN A 6 -53.06 8.46 13.61
CA ASN A 6 -51.93 7.59 13.98
C ASN A 6 -52.27 6.09 14.12
N ALA A 7 -53.50 5.68 13.82
CA ALA A 7 -53.93 4.30 14.08
C ALA A 7 -53.53 3.27 13.00
N LYS A 8 -52.99 3.68 11.83
CA LYS A 8 -52.80 2.75 10.70
C LYS A 8 -51.41 2.11 10.58
N THR A 9 -50.42 2.56 11.36
CA THR A 9 -49.02 2.14 11.20
C THR A 9 -48.56 1.07 12.18
N ALA A 10 -49.22 0.93 13.34
CA ALA A 10 -48.75 0.04 14.40
C ALA A 10 -49.18 -1.43 14.24
N VAL A 11 -50.20 -1.74 13.43
CA VAL A 11 -50.75 -3.11 13.28
C VAL A 11 -50.03 -3.92 12.17
N ALA A 12 -49.13 -3.31 11.40
CA ALA A 12 -48.58 -3.90 10.18
C ALA A 12 -47.24 -4.65 10.33
N ALA A 13 -46.57 -4.60 11.50
CA ALA A 13 -45.21 -5.13 11.66
C ALA A 13 -45.14 -6.65 11.92
N ASP A 14 -46.25 -7.29 12.30
CA ASP A 14 -46.27 -8.69 12.78
C ASP A 14 -46.80 -9.70 11.74
N ARG A 15 -47.01 -9.26 10.49
CA ARG A 15 -47.41 -10.13 9.37
C ARG A 15 -46.46 -9.96 8.18
N PRO A 16 -46.25 -11.01 7.37
CA PRO A 16 -45.55 -10.88 6.09
C PRO A 16 -46.22 -9.82 5.19
N LEU A 17 -45.39 -9.10 4.45
CA LEU A 17 -45.83 -8.09 3.47
C LEU A 17 -46.73 -8.75 2.42
N THR A 18 -47.82 -8.07 2.04
CA THR A 18 -48.54 -8.42 0.81
C THR A 18 -47.68 -8.08 -0.41
N GLU A 19 -47.97 -8.70 -1.56
CA GLU A 19 -47.27 -8.41 -2.83
C GLU A 19 -47.24 -6.92 -3.15
N ARG A 20 -48.38 -6.22 -3.00
CA ARG A 20 -48.47 -4.77 -3.26
C ARG A 20 -47.58 -3.96 -2.31
N GLU A 21 -47.53 -4.34 -1.03
CA GLU A 21 -46.68 -3.68 -0.03
C GLU A 21 -45.19 -3.96 -0.30
N ALA A 22 -44.85 -5.17 -0.73
CA ALA A 22 -43.50 -5.55 -1.14
C ALA A 22 -43.06 -4.76 -2.38
N VAL A 23 -43.88 -4.66 -3.42
CA VAL A 23 -43.58 -3.84 -4.61
C VAL A 23 -43.37 -2.38 -4.24
N ALA A 24 -44.22 -1.82 -3.37
CA ALA A 24 -44.07 -0.44 -2.90
C ALA A 24 -42.81 -0.22 -2.05
N LEU A 25 -42.45 -1.19 -1.19
CA LEU A 25 -41.21 -1.16 -0.41
C LEU A 25 -39.99 -1.24 -1.34
N THR A 26 -39.96 -2.18 -2.27
CA THR A 26 -38.89 -2.35 -3.26
C THR A 26 -38.70 -1.09 -4.10
N GLY A 27 -39.78 -0.45 -4.53
CA GLY A 27 -39.72 0.83 -5.25
C GLY A 27 -39.09 1.95 -4.41
N ARG A 28 -39.36 2.01 -3.09
CA ARG A 28 -38.72 2.97 -2.18
C ARG A 28 -37.24 2.65 -1.97
N ILE A 29 -36.89 1.38 -1.81
CA ILE A 29 -35.49 0.93 -1.68
C ILE A 29 -34.72 1.33 -2.93
N ARG A 30 -35.26 1.07 -4.13
CA ARG A 30 -34.63 1.44 -5.41
C ARG A 30 -34.30 2.94 -5.46
N LYS A 31 -35.30 3.80 -5.20
CA LYS A 31 -35.10 5.26 -5.15
C LYS A 31 -34.06 5.69 -4.12
N ALA A 32 -34.02 5.05 -2.96
CA ALA A 32 -33.05 5.35 -1.91
C ALA A 32 -31.63 4.94 -2.33
N VAL A 33 -31.47 3.78 -2.96
CA VAL A 33 -30.20 3.33 -3.55
C VAL A 33 -29.76 4.28 -4.66
N ASP A 34 -30.70 4.73 -5.50
CA ASP A 34 -30.42 5.68 -6.57
C ASP A 34 -29.91 7.02 -6.03
N SER A 35 -30.59 7.51 -4.99
CA SER A 35 -30.17 8.73 -4.29
C SER A 35 -28.82 8.55 -3.60
N ALA A 36 -28.53 7.36 -3.07
CA ALA A 36 -27.32 7.10 -2.30
C ALA A 36 -26.04 7.19 -3.15
N TRP A 37 -26.03 6.64 -4.38
CA TRP A 37 -24.85 6.77 -5.24
C TRP A 37 -24.67 8.21 -5.73
N ALA A 38 -25.76 8.94 -6.01
CA ALA A 38 -25.70 10.34 -6.43
C ALA A 38 -25.10 11.21 -5.32
N LEU A 39 -25.54 11.00 -4.08
CA LEU A 39 -24.99 11.67 -2.90
C LEU A 39 -23.53 11.28 -2.62
N LEU A 40 -23.16 10.01 -2.81
CA LEU A 40 -21.77 9.57 -2.69
C LEU A 40 -20.88 10.21 -3.75
N LEU A 41 -21.36 10.34 -4.99
CA LEU A 41 -20.63 11.00 -6.07
C LEU A 41 -20.46 12.50 -5.77
N GLU A 42 -21.52 13.18 -5.36
CA GLU A 42 -21.46 14.58 -4.93
C GLU A 42 -20.48 14.77 -3.76
N ALA A 43 -20.56 13.91 -2.74
CA ALA A 43 -19.64 13.93 -1.61
C ALA A 43 -18.19 13.73 -2.06
N GLN A 44 -17.96 12.95 -3.12
CA GLN A 44 -16.63 12.71 -3.66
C GLN A 44 -16.09 13.88 -4.47
N GLU A 45 -16.93 14.47 -5.33
CA GLU A 45 -16.57 15.60 -6.19
C GLU A 45 -16.39 16.90 -5.39
N ARG A 46 -17.22 17.11 -4.37
CA ARG A 46 -17.15 18.27 -3.47
C ARG A 46 -16.22 18.06 -2.28
N GLU A 47 -15.48 16.96 -2.28
CA GLU A 47 -14.45 16.64 -1.29
C GLU A 47 -14.96 16.69 0.17
N ALA A 48 -16.15 16.13 0.43
CA ALA A 48 -16.80 16.14 1.74
C ALA A 48 -15.88 15.62 2.86
N TRP A 49 -15.03 14.63 2.56
CA TRP A 49 -14.04 14.11 3.50
C TRP A 49 -13.05 15.19 3.97
N LYS A 50 -12.63 16.12 3.11
CA LYS A 50 -11.72 17.22 3.50
C LYS A 50 -12.44 18.23 4.38
N ALA A 51 -13.69 18.56 4.05
CA ALA A 51 -14.51 19.45 4.84
C ALA A 51 -14.74 18.90 6.26
N LEU A 52 -14.95 17.58 6.37
CA LEU A 52 -15.10 16.84 7.62
C LEU A 52 -13.77 16.42 8.28
N LYS A 53 -12.62 16.87 7.75
CA LYS A 53 -11.27 16.63 8.30
C LYS A 53 -10.80 15.17 8.31
N TYR A 54 -11.37 14.33 7.45
CA TYR A 54 -10.81 13.01 7.16
C TYR A 54 -9.56 13.12 6.27
N ALA A 55 -8.54 12.31 6.58
CA ALA A 55 -7.27 12.30 5.84
C ALA A 55 -7.41 11.84 4.38
N SER A 56 -8.42 11.02 4.08
CA SER A 56 -8.66 10.49 2.74
C SER A 56 -10.13 10.12 2.54
N TRP A 57 -10.53 9.93 1.27
CA TRP A 57 -11.82 9.34 0.91
C TRP A 57 -12.04 7.98 1.59
N GLU A 58 -11.00 7.14 1.63
CA GLU A 58 -11.08 5.82 2.25
C GLU A 58 -11.39 5.91 3.75
N ALA A 59 -10.73 6.84 4.46
CA ALA A 59 -10.99 7.05 5.89
C ALA A 59 -12.45 7.48 6.13
N TYR A 60 -12.97 8.38 5.29
CA TYR A 60 -14.35 8.83 5.34
C TYR A 60 -15.36 7.70 5.09
N VAL A 61 -15.23 6.95 4.00
CA VAL A 61 -16.23 5.90 3.66
C VAL A 61 -16.19 4.70 4.60
N ARG A 62 -15.01 4.41 5.18
CA ARG A 62 -14.89 3.38 6.20
C ARG A 62 -15.56 3.82 7.50
N ALA A 63 -15.35 5.06 7.93
CA ALA A 63 -15.90 5.59 9.17
C ALA A 63 -17.42 5.81 9.10
N GLU A 64 -17.92 6.45 8.04
CA GLU A 64 -19.32 6.89 7.96
C GLU A 64 -20.27 5.83 7.42
N PHE A 65 -19.79 4.95 6.53
CA PHE A 65 -20.64 4.01 5.78
C PHE A 65 -20.25 2.55 5.94
N SER A 66 -19.19 2.23 6.71
CA SER A 66 -18.65 0.87 6.84
C SER A 66 -18.32 0.22 5.48
N LEU A 67 -17.94 1.04 4.48
CA LEU A 67 -17.59 0.57 3.15
C LEU A 67 -16.08 0.35 3.02
N SER A 68 -15.70 -0.69 2.30
CA SER A 68 -14.30 -0.83 1.85
C SER A 68 -14.00 0.19 0.76
N ARG A 69 -12.72 0.54 0.60
CA ARG A 69 -12.25 1.40 -0.49
C ARG A 69 -12.74 0.90 -1.85
N SER A 70 -12.50 -0.38 -2.15
CA SER A 70 -12.91 -1.00 -3.43
C SER A 70 -14.41 -0.89 -3.66
N ARG A 71 -15.23 -1.23 -2.65
CA ARG A 71 -16.69 -1.14 -2.76
C ARG A 71 -17.17 0.30 -2.98
N SER A 72 -16.55 1.28 -2.32
CA SER A 72 -16.88 2.69 -2.51
C SER A 72 -16.64 3.15 -3.96
N TYR A 73 -15.51 2.78 -4.56
CA TYR A 73 -15.21 3.12 -5.95
C TYR A 73 -16.11 2.38 -6.94
N GLN A 74 -16.50 1.13 -6.67
CA GLN A 74 -17.49 0.42 -7.48
C GLN A 74 -18.84 1.15 -7.52
N LEU A 75 -19.30 1.66 -6.38
CA LEU A 75 -20.55 2.44 -6.30
C LEU A 75 -20.44 3.77 -7.05
N LEU A 76 -19.28 4.45 -6.96
CA LEU A 76 -19.02 5.67 -7.73
C LEU A 76 -18.99 5.40 -9.24
N ASP A 77 -18.29 4.34 -9.67
CA ASP A 77 -18.24 3.93 -11.08
C ASP A 77 -19.64 3.59 -11.61
N GLN A 78 -20.43 2.86 -10.82
CA GLN A 78 -21.82 2.55 -11.15
C GLN A 78 -22.66 3.82 -11.31
N GLY A 79 -22.56 4.76 -10.36
CA GLY A 79 -23.28 6.04 -10.41
C GLY A 79 -22.92 6.89 -11.63
N ARG A 80 -21.62 6.96 -11.98
CA ARG A 80 -21.16 7.68 -13.19
C ARG A 80 -21.71 7.07 -14.48
N VAL A 81 -21.74 5.74 -14.57
CA VAL A 81 -22.30 5.04 -15.73
C VAL A 81 -23.81 5.31 -15.84
N ILE A 82 -24.54 5.25 -14.73
CA ILE A 82 -25.98 5.54 -14.70
C ILE A 82 -26.24 6.98 -15.13
N ALA A 83 -25.50 7.95 -14.58
CA ALA A 83 -25.65 9.36 -14.93
C ALA A 83 -25.37 9.62 -16.42
N ALA A 84 -24.31 9.03 -16.98
CA ALA A 84 -23.97 9.19 -18.39
C ALA A 84 -25.03 8.57 -19.33
N ILE A 85 -25.61 7.43 -18.95
CA ILE A 85 -26.70 6.80 -19.72
C ILE A 85 -27.98 7.62 -19.59
N ALA A 86 -28.31 8.11 -18.39
CA ALA A 86 -29.46 9.00 -18.19
C ALA A 86 -29.36 10.22 -19.11
N GLU A 87 -28.22 10.90 -19.13
CA GLU A 87 -27.96 12.04 -20.04
C GLU A 87 -28.09 11.63 -21.52
N ALA A 88 -27.55 10.47 -21.90
CA ALA A 88 -27.67 9.95 -23.27
C ALA A 88 -29.11 9.65 -23.70
N THR A 89 -29.98 9.34 -22.75
CA THR A 89 -31.42 9.13 -22.95
C THR A 89 -32.26 10.40 -22.80
N GLY A 90 -31.64 11.56 -22.53
CA GLY A 90 -32.33 12.82 -22.29
C GLY A 90 -33.10 12.86 -20.96
N ASP A 91 -32.59 12.19 -19.93
CA ASP A 91 -33.21 12.03 -18.60
C ASP A 91 -34.57 11.30 -18.58
N LEU A 92 -35.02 10.82 -19.74
CA LEU A 92 -36.26 10.07 -19.91
C LEU A 92 -36.16 8.60 -19.47
N SER A 93 -34.94 8.11 -19.20
CA SER A 93 -34.68 6.73 -18.80
C SER A 93 -34.05 6.62 -17.41
N THR A 94 -34.66 7.26 -16.42
CA THR A 94 -34.31 7.12 -14.99
C THR A 94 -34.58 5.73 -14.40
N SER A 95 -35.03 4.76 -15.21
CA SER A 95 -35.47 3.42 -14.77
C SER A 95 -34.64 2.26 -15.33
N VAL A 96 -33.55 2.54 -16.06
CA VAL A 96 -32.66 1.44 -16.49
C VAL A 96 -31.93 0.90 -15.27
N ASP A 97 -32.31 -0.30 -14.86
CA ASP A 97 -31.69 -1.03 -13.75
C ASP A 97 -30.27 -1.50 -14.14
N ILE A 98 -29.30 -0.59 -14.09
CA ILE A 98 -27.91 -0.90 -14.37
C ILE A 98 -27.28 -1.48 -13.10
N SER A 99 -27.07 -2.79 -13.09
CA SER A 99 -26.32 -3.46 -12.02
C SER A 99 -24.84 -3.07 -12.04
N GLU A 100 -24.14 -3.24 -10.91
CA GLU A 100 -22.69 -3.01 -10.82
C GLU A 100 -21.92 -3.82 -11.87
N ALA A 101 -22.32 -5.08 -12.11
CA ALA A 101 -21.69 -5.93 -13.09
C ALA A 101 -21.81 -5.36 -14.51
N VAL A 102 -22.99 -4.84 -14.86
CA VAL A 102 -23.21 -4.17 -16.15
C VAL A 102 -22.36 -2.92 -16.24
N ALA A 103 -22.37 -2.07 -15.21
CA ALA A 103 -21.56 -0.86 -15.19
C ALA A 103 -20.07 -1.16 -15.36
N ARG A 104 -19.55 -2.17 -14.65
CA ARG A 104 -18.16 -2.63 -14.77
C ARG A 104 -17.83 -3.15 -16.17
N ASP A 105 -18.76 -3.83 -16.83
CA ASP A 105 -18.54 -4.39 -18.16
C ASP A 105 -18.44 -3.29 -19.22
N ILE A 106 -19.20 -2.19 -19.09
CA ILE A 106 -19.32 -1.13 -20.11
C ILE A 106 -18.52 0.14 -19.80
N LYS A 107 -18.02 0.33 -18.56
CA LYS A 107 -17.38 1.59 -18.15
C LYS A 107 -16.20 2.02 -19.03
N ALA A 108 -15.44 1.06 -19.58
CA ALA A 108 -14.30 1.35 -20.45
C ALA A 108 -14.73 1.91 -21.81
N ASP A 109 -15.91 1.49 -22.30
CA ASP A 109 -16.45 1.85 -23.61
C ASP A 109 -17.62 2.85 -23.51
N LEU A 110 -17.80 3.47 -22.33
CA LEU A 110 -18.93 4.33 -22.01
C LEU A 110 -19.15 5.48 -23.02
N PRO A 111 -18.10 6.16 -23.55
CA PRO A 111 -18.29 7.17 -24.59
C PRO A 111 -18.91 6.61 -25.88
N SER A 112 -18.51 5.40 -26.30
CA SER A 112 -19.11 4.74 -27.47
C SER A 112 -20.54 4.30 -27.18
N VAL A 113 -20.80 3.71 -26.01
CA VAL A 113 -22.13 3.27 -25.59
C VAL A 113 -23.12 4.45 -25.59
N THR A 114 -22.73 5.57 -24.97
CA THR A 114 -23.58 6.76 -24.89
C THR A 114 -23.83 7.41 -26.25
N ALA A 115 -22.84 7.43 -27.15
CA ALA A 115 -23.01 7.90 -28.52
C ALA A 115 -23.99 7.02 -29.33
N ASP A 116 -23.88 5.70 -29.21
CA ASP A 116 -24.77 4.74 -29.87
C ASP A 116 -26.21 4.88 -29.35
N ILE A 117 -26.38 5.07 -28.04
CA ILE A 117 -27.70 5.35 -27.42
C ILE A 117 -28.28 6.65 -27.94
N LYS A 118 -27.53 7.77 -27.89
CA LYS A 118 -27.97 9.08 -28.40
C LYS A 118 -28.43 8.97 -29.87
N THR A 119 -27.68 8.24 -30.68
CA THR A 119 -28.00 8.00 -32.10
C THR A 119 -29.33 7.24 -32.28
N ARG A 120 -29.55 6.15 -31.54
CA ARG A 120 -30.81 5.38 -31.64
C ARG A 120 -32.01 6.16 -31.14
N VAL A 121 -31.85 6.94 -30.08
CA VAL A 121 -32.91 7.83 -29.57
C VAL A 121 -33.27 8.90 -30.61
N GLN A 122 -32.28 9.50 -31.27
CA GLN A 122 -32.51 10.47 -32.36
C GLN A 122 -33.19 9.83 -33.58
N GLN A 123 -32.96 8.54 -33.81
CA GLN A 123 -33.64 7.75 -34.85
C GLN A 123 -35.09 7.35 -34.48
N GLY A 124 -35.57 7.76 -33.30
CA GLY A 124 -36.95 7.54 -32.85
C GLY A 124 -37.16 6.28 -32.02
N GLU A 125 -36.09 5.58 -31.62
CA GLU A 125 -36.21 4.47 -30.68
C GLU A 125 -36.51 4.96 -29.26
N ALA A 126 -37.37 4.23 -28.54
CA ALA A 126 -37.70 4.55 -27.16
C ALA A 126 -36.42 4.56 -26.29
N PRO A 127 -36.16 5.61 -25.47
CA PRO A 127 -34.89 5.77 -24.77
C PRO A 127 -34.48 4.60 -23.88
N HIS A 128 -35.44 3.99 -23.18
CA HIS A 128 -35.20 2.79 -22.39
C HIS A 128 -34.74 1.61 -23.26
N LYS A 129 -35.40 1.38 -24.40
CA LYS A 129 -35.07 0.29 -25.32
C LYS A 129 -33.69 0.49 -25.95
N ALA A 130 -33.40 1.71 -26.41
CA ALA A 130 -32.10 2.06 -26.96
C ALA A 130 -30.97 1.77 -25.96
N ALA A 131 -31.14 2.16 -24.69
CA ALA A 131 -30.16 1.89 -23.64
C ALA A 131 -29.98 0.38 -23.39
N THR A 132 -31.07 -0.38 -23.23
CA THR A 132 -30.98 -1.82 -22.96
C THR A 132 -30.32 -2.58 -24.11
N ASP A 133 -30.70 -2.26 -25.35
CA ASP A 133 -30.25 -2.99 -26.54
C ASP A 133 -28.77 -2.71 -26.81
N VAL A 134 -28.33 -1.43 -26.76
CA VAL A 134 -26.91 -1.08 -26.94
C VAL A 134 -26.03 -1.73 -25.86
N ILE A 135 -26.46 -1.70 -24.59
CA ILE A 135 -25.71 -2.35 -23.50
C ILE A 135 -25.62 -3.86 -23.73
N ALA A 136 -26.72 -4.51 -24.10
CA ALA A 136 -26.76 -5.95 -24.36
C ALA A 136 -25.84 -6.33 -25.53
N GLU A 137 -25.88 -5.57 -26.63
CA GLU A 137 -25.04 -5.78 -27.81
C GLU A 137 -23.54 -5.64 -27.49
N LYS A 138 -23.15 -4.60 -26.74
CA LYS A 138 -21.74 -4.39 -26.35
C LYS A 138 -21.23 -5.52 -25.47
N ARG A 139 -22.05 -6.00 -24.52
CA ARG A 139 -21.70 -7.14 -23.68
C ARG A 139 -21.59 -8.43 -24.49
N ALA A 140 -22.52 -8.68 -25.43
CA ALA A 140 -22.45 -9.83 -26.32
C ALA A 140 -21.20 -9.78 -27.23
N ALA A 141 -20.83 -8.61 -27.73
CA ALA A 141 -19.60 -8.43 -28.52
C ALA A 141 -18.35 -8.71 -27.68
N LYS A 142 -18.31 -8.23 -26.44
CA LYS A 142 -17.19 -8.48 -25.51
C LYS A 142 -17.03 -9.96 -25.16
N GLU A 143 -18.14 -10.66 -24.91
CA GLU A 143 -18.10 -12.11 -24.67
C GLU A 143 -17.64 -12.90 -25.91
N LYS A 144 -18.06 -12.50 -27.12
CA LYS A 144 -17.55 -13.09 -28.36
C LYS A 144 -16.05 -12.86 -28.54
N ALA A 145 -15.58 -11.65 -28.29
CA ALA A 145 -14.16 -11.31 -28.38
C ALA A 145 -13.33 -12.09 -27.34
N LYS A 146 -13.84 -12.24 -26.12
CA LYS A 146 -13.23 -13.05 -25.08
C LYS A 146 -13.16 -14.52 -25.49
N ALA A 147 -14.27 -15.10 -25.97
CA ALA A 147 -14.29 -16.48 -26.43
C ALA A 147 -13.30 -16.72 -27.59
N GLU A 148 -13.16 -15.76 -28.49
CA GLU A 148 -12.18 -15.85 -29.58
C GLU A 148 -10.74 -15.76 -29.07
N HIS A 149 -10.44 -14.82 -28.16
CA HIS A 149 -9.14 -14.74 -27.53
C HIS A 149 -8.79 -16.02 -26.73
N ASP A 150 -9.78 -16.61 -26.06
CA ASP A 150 -9.63 -17.87 -25.33
C ASP A 150 -9.28 -19.01 -26.30
N ARG A 151 -9.97 -19.12 -27.45
CA ARG A 151 -9.64 -20.07 -28.52
C ARG A 151 -8.24 -19.86 -29.07
N GLN A 152 -7.85 -18.62 -29.34
CA GLN A 152 -6.52 -18.29 -29.85
C GLN A 152 -5.43 -18.67 -28.85
N ARG A 153 -5.65 -18.44 -27.55
CA ARG A 153 -4.73 -18.89 -26.50
C ARG A 153 -4.62 -20.40 -26.45
N GLU A 154 -5.73 -21.13 -26.59
CA GLU A 154 -5.72 -22.60 -26.61
C GLU A 154 -5.00 -23.15 -27.83
N GLN A 155 -5.26 -22.61 -29.02
CA GLN A 155 -4.53 -22.96 -30.24
C GLN A 155 -3.03 -22.66 -30.11
N SER A 156 -2.68 -21.50 -29.57
CA SER A 156 -1.28 -21.12 -29.31
C SER A 156 -0.63 -22.09 -28.32
N ARG A 157 -1.34 -22.46 -27.25
CA ARG A 157 -0.86 -23.43 -26.26
C ARG A 157 -0.70 -24.83 -26.86
N ALA A 158 -1.59 -25.23 -27.76
CA ALA A 158 -1.51 -26.51 -28.47
C ALA A 158 -0.35 -26.55 -29.48
N ALA A 159 -0.02 -25.41 -30.10
CA ALA A 159 1.08 -25.28 -31.04
C ALA A 159 2.48 -25.16 -30.39
N LEU A 160 2.56 -25.03 -29.06
CA LEU A 160 3.85 -24.96 -28.35
C LEU A 160 4.68 -26.25 -28.53
N PRO A 161 6.01 -26.15 -28.60
CA PRO A 161 6.91 -27.32 -28.57
C PRO A 161 6.72 -28.14 -27.28
N ASP A 162 6.92 -29.46 -27.38
CA ASP A 162 6.68 -30.39 -26.27
C ASP A 162 7.52 -30.08 -25.03
N ALA A 163 8.76 -29.62 -25.20
CA ALA A 163 9.61 -29.18 -24.10
C ALA A 163 8.99 -28.02 -23.29
N VAL A 164 8.32 -27.07 -23.97
CA VAL A 164 7.66 -25.93 -23.31
C VAL A 164 6.37 -26.37 -22.63
N LYS A 165 5.61 -27.29 -23.24
CA LYS A 165 4.41 -27.88 -22.62
C LYS A 165 4.76 -28.64 -21.34
N GLN A 166 5.85 -29.42 -21.36
CA GLN A 166 6.36 -30.14 -20.19
C GLN A 166 6.77 -29.17 -19.07
N HIS A 167 7.53 -28.12 -19.41
CA HIS A 167 7.91 -27.09 -18.42
C HIS A 167 6.69 -26.36 -17.83
N ALA A 168 5.69 -26.02 -18.65
CA ALA A 168 4.45 -25.40 -18.19
C ALA A 168 3.64 -26.35 -17.28
N ALA A 169 3.58 -27.65 -17.60
CA ALA A 169 2.90 -28.65 -16.78
C ALA A 169 3.60 -28.85 -15.42
N VAL A 170 4.93 -28.86 -15.38
CA VAL A 170 5.70 -28.91 -14.13
C VAL A 170 5.42 -27.68 -13.28
N ARG A 171 5.39 -26.48 -13.89
CA ARG A 171 5.06 -25.23 -13.20
C ARG A 171 3.64 -25.24 -12.65
N GLU A 172 2.65 -25.69 -13.43
CA GLU A 172 1.27 -25.76 -12.95
C GLU A 172 1.06 -26.83 -11.87
N ALA A 173 1.77 -27.95 -11.95
CA ALA A 173 1.79 -28.95 -10.88
C ALA A 173 2.40 -28.36 -9.58
N ALA A 174 3.47 -27.55 -9.68
CA ALA A 174 4.05 -26.87 -8.54
C ALA A 174 3.10 -25.82 -7.93
N ILE A 175 2.41 -25.03 -8.76
CA ILE A 175 1.39 -24.05 -8.31
C ILE A 175 0.21 -24.76 -7.66
N THR A 176 -0.27 -25.85 -8.25
CA THR A 176 -1.38 -26.64 -7.71
C THR A 176 -1.00 -27.30 -6.40
N LYS A 177 0.23 -27.81 -6.29
CA LYS A 177 0.79 -28.34 -5.04
C LYS A 177 0.92 -27.26 -3.98
N ALA A 178 1.34 -26.05 -4.33
CA ALA A 178 1.40 -24.91 -3.41
C ALA A 178 -0.01 -24.46 -2.95
N LYS A 179 -1.03 -24.55 -3.83
CA LYS A 179 -2.43 -24.27 -3.47
C LYS A 179 -3.09 -25.38 -2.64
N ALA A 180 -2.69 -26.64 -2.85
CA ALA A 180 -3.24 -27.81 -2.18
C ALA A 180 -2.54 -28.15 -0.87
N GLY A 181 -1.28 -27.72 -0.69
CA GLY A 181 -0.56 -27.71 0.58
C GLY A 181 -1.12 -26.62 1.50
N GLY A 182 -2.43 -26.65 1.71
CA GLY A 182 -3.19 -25.72 2.52
C GLY A 182 -2.77 -25.78 3.97
N THR A 183 -1.72 -25.04 4.28
CA THR A 183 -1.57 -24.31 5.53
C THR A 183 -1.44 -22.83 5.18
N GLU A 184 -2.46 -22.11 5.64
CA GLU A 184 -2.41 -20.75 6.17
C GLU A 184 -2.06 -19.60 5.22
N ALA A 185 -3.10 -18.86 4.81
CA ALA A 185 -2.93 -17.46 4.41
C ALA A 185 -2.25 -16.61 5.51
N ASP A 186 -2.19 -17.11 6.75
CA ASP A 186 -1.43 -16.53 7.86
C ASP A 186 0.04 -16.98 7.88
N ASP A 187 0.40 -18.24 7.59
CA ASP A 187 1.80 -18.65 7.35
C ASP A 187 2.37 -17.95 6.12
N VAL A 188 1.65 -17.90 5.00
CA VAL A 188 2.12 -17.20 3.79
C VAL A 188 2.24 -15.70 4.05
N ARG A 189 1.33 -15.11 4.85
CA ARG A 189 1.46 -13.71 5.28
C ARG A 189 2.63 -13.53 6.24
N THR A 190 2.88 -14.47 7.14
CA THR A 190 4.00 -14.44 8.10
C THR A 190 5.32 -14.58 7.36
N GLU A 191 5.43 -15.53 6.43
CA GLU A 191 6.58 -15.73 5.56
C GLU A 191 6.80 -14.51 4.65
N LEU A 192 5.74 -13.93 4.06
CA LEU A 192 5.87 -12.67 3.30
C LEU A 192 6.31 -11.52 4.20
N VAL A 193 5.81 -11.42 5.43
CA VAL A 193 6.21 -10.37 6.39
C VAL A 193 7.67 -10.57 6.80
N GLU A 194 8.11 -11.79 7.08
CA GLU A 194 9.50 -12.11 7.39
C GLU A 194 10.42 -11.84 6.19
N GLN A 195 10.01 -12.19 4.98
CA GLN A 195 10.74 -11.85 3.76
C GLN A 195 10.81 -10.34 3.53
N VAL A 196 9.72 -9.61 3.75
CA VAL A 196 9.70 -8.14 3.64
C VAL A 196 10.62 -7.52 4.69
N LEU A 197 10.60 -7.99 5.94
CA LEU A 197 11.51 -7.52 6.99
C LEU A 197 12.97 -7.81 6.63
N GLY A 198 13.28 -9.01 6.14
CA GLY A 198 14.62 -9.35 5.67
C GLY A 198 15.08 -8.48 4.50
N LEU A 199 14.20 -8.21 3.53
CA LEU A 199 14.48 -7.29 2.42
C LEU A 199 14.60 -5.83 2.85
N GLU A 200 13.88 -5.41 3.89
CA GLU A 200 14.00 -4.08 4.48
C GLU A 200 15.33 -3.92 5.21
N ASP A 201 15.75 -4.93 5.98
CA ASP A 201 17.07 -4.96 6.62
C ASP A 201 18.20 -4.98 5.60
N ASP A 202 18.09 -5.78 4.54
CA ASP A 202 19.10 -5.83 3.49
C ASP A 202 19.11 -4.55 2.67
N ASN A 203 17.95 -3.92 2.40
CA ASN A 203 17.91 -2.58 1.82
C ASN A 203 18.52 -1.53 2.75
N ALA A 204 18.34 -1.64 4.07
CA ALA A 204 18.96 -0.74 5.04
C ALA A 204 20.49 -0.91 5.04
N LYS A 205 20.99 -2.16 5.00
CA LYS A 205 22.43 -2.45 4.87
C LYS A 205 22.98 -1.93 3.55
N LEU A 206 22.31 -2.19 2.43
CA LEU A 206 22.73 -1.71 1.10
C LEU A 206 22.71 -0.19 1.02
N LYS A 207 21.73 0.48 1.64
CA LYS A 207 21.72 1.95 1.75
C LYS A 207 22.88 2.46 2.60
N ALA A 208 23.18 1.81 3.73
CA ALA A 208 24.31 2.17 4.57
C ALA A 208 25.64 1.95 3.84
N GLU A 209 25.77 0.86 3.10
CA GLU A 209 26.94 0.55 2.29
C GLU A 209 27.10 1.54 1.12
N ASN A 210 26.05 1.81 0.36
CA ASN A 210 26.05 2.85 -0.67
C ASN A 210 26.37 4.23 -0.10
N GLY A 211 25.95 4.51 1.13
CA GLY A 211 26.31 5.73 1.86
C GLY A 211 27.82 5.91 2.03
N LYS A 212 28.59 4.83 2.24
CA LYS A 212 30.06 4.88 2.33
C LYS A 212 30.71 5.34 1.02
N PHE A 213 30.03 5.14 -0.10
CA PHE A 213 30.50 5.49 -1.43
C PHE A 213 29.86 6.77 -1.98
N ALA A 214 28.97 7.44 -1.23
CA ALA A 214 28.27 8.63 -1.70
C ALA A 214 29.23 9.76 -2.11
N ASP A 215 30.25 10.02 -1.28
CA ASP A 215 31.25 11.05 -1.57
C ASP A 215 32.15 10.68 -2.77
N MET A 216 32.52 9.40 -2.87
CA MET A 216 33.26 8.88 -4.03
C MET A 216 32.45 8.96 -5.32
N TRP A 217 31.13 8.75 -5.25
CA TRP A 217 30.25 8.89 -6.40
C TRP A 217 30.16 10.34 -6.89
N VAL A 218 30.09 11.32 -5.97
CA VAL A 218 30.13 12.75 -6.32
C VAL A 218 31.45 13.12 -6.99
N GLN A 219 32.57 12.59 -6.50
CA GLN A 219 33.89 12.78 -7.13
C GLN A 219 33.93 12.14 -8.52
N TYR A 220 33.41 10.92 -8.65
CA TYR A 220 33.30 10.22 -9.93
C TYR A 220 32.47 10.98 -10.96
N GLN A 221 31.33 11.57 -10.56
CA GLN A 221 30.53 12.40 -11.46
C GLN A 221 31.25 13.68 -11.92
N LYS A 222 32.16 14.23 -11.11
CA LYS A 222 32.88 15.47 -11.43
C LYS A 222 34.09 15.26 -12.34
N GLY A 223 34.73 14.09 -12.31
CA GLY A 223 35.97 13.87 -13.06
C GLY A 223 36.37 12.41 -13.24
N GLY A 224 35.43 11.48 -13.11
CA GLY A 224 35.69 10.05 -13.22
C GLY A 224 36.58 9.51 -12.10
N PHE A 225 37.28 8.41 -12.37
CA PHE A 225 38.15 7.75 -11.39
C PHE A 225 39.34 8.61 -10.97
N GLU A 226 39.84 9.51 -11.83
CA GLU A 226 40.96 10.40 -11.51
C GLU A 226 40.62 11.34 -10.33
N ALA A 227 39.40 11.90 -10.32
CA ALA A 227 38.95 12.75 -9.23
C ALA A 227 38.76 11.98 -7.91
N VAL A 228 38.36 10.71 -7.98
CA VAL A 228 38.23 9.83 -6.81
C VAL A 228 39.59 9.48 -6.22
N ILE A 229 40.56 9.13 -7.09
CA ILE A 229 41.92 8.80 -6.68
C ILE A 229 42.58 10.02 -6.03
N ALA A 230 42.51 11.20 -6.67
CA ALA A 230 43.07 12.42 -6.11
C ALA A 230 42.48 12.78 -4.73
N GLY A 231 41.17 12.60 -4.55
CA GLY A 231 40.52 12.81 -3.25
C GLY A 231 41.00 11.84 -2.17
N LYS A 232 41.19 10.56 -2.52
CA LYS A 232 41.70 9.54 -1.59
C LYS A 232 43.18 9.72 -1.25
N ASP A 233 43.99 10.16 -2.21
CA ASP A 233 45.40 10.48 -1.98
C ASP A 233 45.57 11.64 -0.99
N GLU A 234 44.68 12.64 -1.03
CA GLU A 234 44.64 13.73 -0.04
C GLU A 234 44.29 13.22 1.36
N GLU A 235 43.30 12.35 1.46
CA GLU A 235 42.89 11.74 2.73
C GLU A 235 44.03 10.91 3.34
N ILE A 236 44.71 10.08 2.54
CA ILE A 236 45.87 9.29 2.95
C ILE A 236 47.00 10.19 3.44
N ARG A 237 47.29 11.29 2.71
CA ARG A 237 48.33 12.25 3.11
C ARG A 237 48.04 12.90 4.46
N THR A 238 46.79 13.29 4.67
CA THR A 238 46.32 13.89 5.93
C THR A 238 46.44 12.91 7.10
N LEU A 239 45.96 11.67 6.90
CA LEU A 239 46.04 10.61 7.92
C LEU A 239 47.49 10.26 8.27
N ASN A 240 48.37 10.14 7.28
CA ASN A 240 49.79 9.89 7.52
C ASN A 240 50.44 11.02 8.30
N SER A 241 50.13 12.27 7.97
CA SER A 241 50.65 13.44 8.71
C SER A 241 50.21 13.42 10.18
N ARG A 242 48.94 13.10 10.43
CA ARG A 242 48.40 12.94 11.79
C ARG A 242 49.06 11.79 12.54
N LEU A 243 49.22 10.63 11.90
CA LEU A 243 49.89 9.47 12.50
C LEU A 243 51.33 9.79 12.92
N ILE A 244 52.07 10.52 12.08
CA ILE A 244 53.43 10.97 12.38
C ILE A 244 53.44 11.90 13.59
N GLN A 245 52.51 12.86 13.64
CA GLN A 245 52.40 13.80 14.76
C GLN A 245 52.05 13.08 16.06
N GLU A 246 51.03 12.22 16.06
CA GLU A 246 50.63 11.42 17.23
C GLU A 246 51.76 10.50 17.71
N SER A 247 52.52 9.93 16.77
CA SER A 247 53.70 9.12 17.09
C SER A 247 54.82 9.96 17.72
N ALA A 248 55.08 11.16 17.19
CA ALA A 248 56.07 12.09 17.73
C ALA A 248 55.68 12.57 19.13
N ASP A 249 54.41 12.90 19.35
CA ASP A 249 53.87 13.31 20.64
C ASP A 249 53.97 12.19 21.66
N LYS A 250 53.61 10.96 21.28
CA LYS A 250 53.73 9.78 22.15
C LYS A 250 55.20 9.49 22.50
N ALA A 251 56.11 9.58 21.53
CA ALA A 251 57.54 9.46 21.78
C ALA A 251 58.05 10.57 22.71
N GLY A 252 57.56 11.80 22.54
CA GLY A 252 57.84 12.94 23.40
C GLY A 252 57.34 12.75 24.84
N TRP A 253 56.11 12.27 25.01
CA TRP A 253 55.56 11.90 26.32
C TRP A 253 56.38 10.80 27.00
N MET A 254 56.75 9.75 26.26
CA MET A 254 57.61 8.68 26.78
C MET A 254 58.98 9.18 27.22
N LYS A 255 59.62 10.07 26.45
CA LYS A 255 60.90 10.68 26.84
C LYS A 255 60.76 11.51 28.12
N ARG A 256 59.74 12.38 28.19
CA ARG A 256 59.45 13.18 29.39
C ARG A 256 59.20 12.29 30.59
N ALA A 257 58.36 11.26 30.45
CA ALA A 257 58.06 10.31 31.52
C ALA A 257 59.33 9.62 32.04
N LYS A 258 60.22 9.17 31.15
CA LYS A 258 61.52 8.59 31.54
C LYS A 258 62.43 9.61 32.25
N THR A 259 62.45 10.87 31.82
CA THR A 259 63.21 11.93 32.50
C THR A 259 62.68 12.19 33.91
N TRP A 260 61.35 12.27 34.07
CA TRP A 260 60.70 12.40 35.38
C TRP A 260 61.00 11.19 36.26
N GLN A 261 60.91 9.98 35.72
CA GLN A 261 61.26 8.75 36.43
C GLN A 261 62.71 8.76 36.90
N LYS A 262 63.66 9.14 36.03
CA LYS A 262 65.08 9.25 36.40
C LYS A 262 65.29 10.28 37.51
N ARG A 263 64.70 11.46 37.39
CA ARG A 263 64.82 12.52 38.40
C ARG A 263 64.21 12.11 39.74
N ALA A 264 63.12 11.36 39.74
CA ALA A 264 62.53 10.80 40.95
C ALA A 264 63.52 9.81 41.62
N ILE A 265 64.11 8.90 40.84
CA ILE A 265 65.14 7.95 41.32
C ILE A 265 66.35 8.71 41.90
N ASP A 266 66.87 9.72 41.20
CA ASP A 266 68.01 10.54 41.66
C ASP A 266 67.70 11.32 42.96
N LEU A 267 66.44 11.68 43.19
CA LEU A 267 65.95 12.31 44.44
C LEU A 267 65.64 11.28 45.55
N GLY A 268 66.02 10.00 45.35
CA GLY A 268 65.87 8.94 46.35
C GLY A 268 64.51 8.24 46.34
N TRP A 269 63.64 8.51 45.35
CA TRP A 269 62.37 7.79 45.20
C TRP A 269 62.62 6.48 44.46
N SER A 270 62.73 5.37 45.20
CA SER A 270 62.76 4.03 44.62
C SER A 270 61.36 3.54 44.28
N SER A 271 61.23 2.70 43.25
CA SER A 271 59.98 1.98 42.91
C SER A 271 59.49 1.01 43.99
N ASP A 272 60.24 0.88 45.09
CA ASP A 272 60.04 -0.10 46.16
C ASP A 272 59.48 0.52 47.45
N ILE A 273 58.75 1.64 47.34
CA ILE A 273 57.92 2.12 48.44
C ILE A 273 56.66 1.25 48.46
N ILE A 274 56.70 0.16 49.22
CA ILE A 274 55.49 -0.49 49.72
C ILE A 274 54.84 0.51 50.66
N ILE A 275 53.75 1.15 50.22
CA ILE A 275 52.85 1.88 51.12
C ILE A 275 52.05 0.78 51.85
N PRO A 276 52.27 0.53 53.15
CA PRO A 276 51.49 -0.46 53.87
C PRO A 276 50.06 0.07 53.97
N LEU A 277 49.14 -0.55 53.23
CA LEU A 277 47.71 -0.32 53.38
C LEU A 277 47.20 -1.21 54.52
N ASP A 278 47.65 -0.98 55.75
CA ASP A 278 47.05 -1.62 56.93
C ASP A 278 47.11 -0.69 58.14
N HIS A 279 46.01 0.05 58.36
CA HIS A 279 45.32 0.03 59.66
C HIS A 279 43.98 0.78 59.58
N GLN A 280 42.99 0.14 58.97
CA GLN A 280 41.59 0.20 59.40
C GLN A 280 41.09 -1.23 59.20
N SER A 281 40.72 -1.98 60.23
CA SER A 281 39.67 -1.65 61.17
C SER A 281 39.65 -2.62 62.37
N SER A 282 39.29 -2.08 63.53
CA SER A 282 38.37 -2.65 64.54
C SER A 282 38.55 -4.12 64.97
N ASP A 283 38.92 -4.31 66.24
CA ASP A 283 37.99 -4.71 67.32
C ASP A 283 38.80 -4.80 68.64
N GLU A 284 38.38 -4.14 69.72
CA GLU A 284 37.64 -4.80 70.83
C GLU A 284 38.45 -5.99 71.39
N VAL A 285 38.89 -6.10 72.65
CA VAL A 285 38.46 -5.59 73.96
C VAL A 285 39.62 -5.86 74.92
N ILE A 286 40.02 -4.94 75.80
CA ILE A 286 40.43 -5.27 77.19
C ILE A 286 40.08 -4.09 78.11
N ARG A 287 39.17 -4.34 79.07
CA ARG A 287 38.90 -3.50 80.26
C ARG A 287 39.93 -3.77 81.35
N LEU A 288 40.01 -2.85 82.33
CA LEU A 288 40.45 -2.93 83.76
C LEU A 288 41.31 -1.69 84.03
N ASP A 289 40.97 -0.70 84.85
CA ASP A 289 39.98 -0.54 85.93
C ASP A 289 39.40 0.88 85.94
#